data_AF-A0A3D4QQ68-F1
#
_entry.id   AF-A0A3D4QQ68-F1
#
_cell.length_a   1.000
_cell.length_b   1.000
_cell.length_c   1.000
_cell.angle_alpha   90.00
_cell.angle_beta   90.00
_cell.angle_gamma   90.00
#
_symmetry.space_group_name_H-M   'P 1'
#
loop_
_entity.id
_entity.type
_entity.pdbx_description
1 polymer ?
#
loop_
_entity_poly.entity_id
_entity_poly.type
_entity_poly.pdbx_seq_one_letter_code
_entity_poly.pdbx_strand_id
1 'polypeptide(L)' 'MSRHEFQSYAEAYKCVSEFIEYYNHRRRHGSLKNKAPMAFYRSNIDQEVKPAMMVA' A
#
# COMPACT_ATOMS: atom_id res chain seq x y z
N MET A 1 16.60 -19.10 -16.89
CA MET A 1 15.48 -19.17 -15.94
C MET A 1 15.09 -17.75 -15.57
N SER A 2 13.87 -17.38 -15.94
CA SER A 2 13.27 -16.10 -15.54
C SER A 2 12.95 -16.13 -14.04
N ARG A 3 13.17 -15.00 -13.37
CA ARG A 3 12.90 -14.75 -11.94
C ARG A 3 11.44 -14.93 -11.51
N HIS A 4 10.54 -15.24 -12.44
CA HIS A 4 9.11 -15.43 -12.21
C HIS A 4 8.58 -16.71 -12.90
N GLU A 5 9.40 -17.75 -12.99
CA GLU A 5 8.93 -19.10 -13.31
C GLU A 5 8.42 -19.75 -12.02
N PHE A 6 7.12 -20.03 -11.95
CA PHE A 6 6.47 -20.70 -10.82
C PHE A 6 6.15 -22.14 -11.18
N GLN A 7 6.27 -23.06 -10.22
CA GLN A 7 5.96 -24.48 -10.39
C GLN A 7 4.45 -24.76 -10.31
N SER A 8 3.69 -23.84 -9.72
CA SER A 8 2.23 -23.96 -9.63
C SER A 8 1.54 -22.60 -9.53
N TYR A 9 0.23 -22.59 -9.83
CA TYR A 9 -0.59 -21.41 -9.61
C TYR A 9 -0.64 -20.99 -8.13
N ALA A 10 -0.68 -21.95 -7.20
CA ALA A 10 -0.71 -21.67 -5.76
C ALA A 10 0.57 -20.95 -5.30
N GLU A 11 1.72 -21.34 -5.84
CA GLU A 11 3.00 -20.68 -5.58
C GLU A 11 3.00 -19.24 -6.11
N ALA A 12 2.53 -19.04 -7.36
CA ALA A 12 2.41 -17.72 -7.96
C ALA A 12 1.47 -16.82 -7.13
N TYR A 13 0.31 -17.33 -6.74
CA TYR A 13 -0.66 -16.61 -5.92
C TYR A 13 -0.08 -16.19 -4.58
N LYS A 14 0.62 -17.10 -3.89
CA LYS A 14 1.30 -16.80 -2.63
C LYS A 14 2.33 -15.69 -2.80
N CYS A 15 3.23 -15.82 -3.79
CA CYS A 15 4.27 -14.85 -4.05
C CYS A 15 3.70 -13.45 -4.33
N VAL A 16 2.67 -13.36 -5.17
CA VAL A 16 2.01 -12.09 -5.51
C VAL A 16 1.31 -11.50 -4.28
N SER A 17 0.61 -12.32 -3.49
CA SER A 17 -0.11 -11.87 -2.30
C SER A 17 0.84 -11.31 -1.24
N GLU A 18 1.96 -12.00 -1.00
CA GLU A 18 3.03 -11.55 -0.09
C GLU A 18 3.67 -10.24 -0.59
N PHE A 19 3.90 -10.13 -1.90
CA PHE A 19 4.41 -8.89 -2.48
C PHE A 19 3.44 -7.72 -2.30
N ILE A 20 2.14 -7.94 -2.53
CA ILE A 20 1.11 -6.92 -2.37
C ILE A 20 1.00 -6.45 -0.92
N GLU A 21 1.02 -7.37 0.06
CA GLU A 21 1.06 -7.01 1.48
C GLU A 21 2.26 -6.09 1.76
N TYR A 22 3.45 -6.55 1.36
CA TYR A 22 4.68 -5.82 1.62
C TYR A 22 4.65 -4.44 0.97
N TYR A 23 4.23 -4.37 -0.30
CA TYR A 23 4.14 -3.13 -1.05
C TYR A 23 3.19 -2.14 -0.37
N ASN A 24 2.00 -2.59 0.01
CA ASN A 24 0.96 -1.72 0.55
C ASN A 24 1.22 -1.26 1.98
N HIS A 25 1.84 -2.10 2.80
CA HIS A 25 1.97 -1.85 4.25
C HIS A 25 3.38 -1.48 4.70
N ARG A 26 4.43 -1.90 3.97
CA ARG A 26 5.81 -1.81 4.44
C ARG A 26 6.72 -0.99 3.53
N ARG A 27 6.58 -1.12 2.22
CA ARG A 27 7.43 -0.41 1.25
C ARG A 27 7.18 1.10 1.32
N ARG A 28 8.23 1.87 1.60
CA ARG A 28 8.17 3.33 1.59
C ARG A 28 8.43 3.88 0.18
N HIS A 29 7.68 4.91 -0.20
CA HIS A 29 7.81 5.58 -1.49
C HIS A 29 8.15 7.07 -1.28
N GLY A 30 9.16 7.56 -2.02
CA GLY A 30 9.55 8.97 -1.96
C GLY A 30 8.42 9.93 -2.35
N SER A 31 7.66 9.57 -3.39
CA SER A 31 6.45 10.31 -3.81
C SER A 31 5.34 10.35 -2.76
N LEU A 32 5.35 9.43 -1.79
CA LEU A 32 4.38 9.37 -0.69
C LEU A 32 4.94 9.95 0.62
N LYS A 33 5.85 10.93 0.52
CA LYS A 33 6.53 11.54 1.67
C LYS A 33 7.21 10.48 2.56
N ASN A 34 7.83 9.47 1.93
CA ASN A 34 8.46 8.33 2.59
C ASN A 34 7.52 7.49 3.48
N LYS A 35 6.21 7.46 3.18
CA LYS A 35 5.25 6.55 3.82
C LYS A 35 4.97 5.32 2.95
N ALA A 36 4.45 4.28 3.58
CA ALA A 36 3.83 3.16 2.87
C ALA A 36 2.49 3.58 2.26
N PRO A 37 2.03 2.97 1.15
CA PRO A 37 0.79 3.32 0.48
C PRO A 37 -0.42 3.39 1.43
N MET A 38 -0.63 2.37 2.26
CA MET A 38 -1.77 2.34 3.19
C MET A 38 -1.66 3.38 4.30
N ALA A 39 -0.44 3.65 4.79
CA ALA A 39 -0.22 4.70 5.78
C ALA A 39 -0.46 6.10 5.19
N PHE A 40 -0.08 6.30 3.92
CA PHE A 40 -0.37 7.51 3.19
C PHE A 40 -1.88 7.68 3.00
N TYR A 41 -2.56 6.68 2.43
CA TYR A 41 -4.00 6.69 2.18
C TYR A 41 -4.80 7.03 3.44
N ARG A 42 -4.57 6.31 4.56
CA ARG A 42 -5.23 6.58 5.85
C ARG A 42 -5.02 8.03 6.31
N SER A 43 -3.78 8.54 6.20
CA SER A 43 -3.48 9.91 6.60
C SER A 43 -4.11 10.99 5.72
N ASN A 44 -4.59 10.66 4.51
CA ASN A 44 -5.30 11.61 3.64
C ASN A 44 -6.82 11.50 3.83
N ILE A 45 -7.37 10.30 4.02
CA ILE A 45 -8.80 10.13 4.34
C ILE A 45 -9.15 10.79 5.67
N ASP A 46 -8.34 10.62 6.71
CA ASP A 46 -8.57 11.29 8.00
C ASP A 46 -8.53 12.83 7.89
N GLN A 47 -7.95 13.38 6.82
CA GLN A 47 -7.96 14.82 6.55
C GLN A 47 -9.21 15.29 5.79
N GLU A 48 -9.79 14.46 4.93
CA GLU A 48 -11.08 14.76 4.28
C GLU A 48 -12.24 14.80 5.28
N VAL A 49 -12.13 14.08 6.42
CA VAL A 49 -13.16 14.04 7.47
C VAL A 49 -12.98 15.15 8.53
N LYS A 50 -12.00 16.06 8.40
CA LYS A 50 -11.98 17.24 9.28
C LYS A 50 -13.12 18.16 8.86
N PRO A 51 -14.18 18.33 9.68
CA PRO A 51 -15.21 19.30 9.35
C PRO A 51 -14.51 20.65 9.30
N ALA A 52 -14.75 21.41 8.22
CA ALA A 52 -14.48 22.82 8.25
C ALA A 52 -15.14 23.35 9.53
N MET A 53 -14.32 23.77 10.51
CA MET A 53 -14.85 24.39 11.71
C MET A 53 -15.71 25.55 11.22
N MET A 54 -17.03 25.41 11.36
CA MET A 54 -17.99 26.48 11.17
C MET A 54 -17.54 27.61 12.10
N VAL A 55 -16.89 28.62 11.53
CA VAL A 55 -16.70 29.91 12.18
C VAL A 55 -18.05 30.60 12.08
N ALA A 56 -18.73 30.69 13.23
CA ALA A 56 -19.93 31.48 13.43
C ALA A 56 -19.61 32.98 13.39
#